data_AF-A0A5Q4BPF1-F1
#
_entry.id   AF-A0A5Q4BPF1-F1
#
_cell.length_a   1.000
_cell.length_b   1.000
_cell.length_c   1.000
_cell.angle_alpha   90.00
_cell.angle_beta   90.00
_cell.angle_gamma   90.00
#
_symmetry.space_group_name_H-M   'P 1'
#
loop_
_entity.id
_entity.type
_entity.pdbx_description
1 polymer ?
#
loop_
_entity_poly.entity_id
_entity_poly.type
_entity_poly.pdbx_seq_one_letter_code
_entity_poly.pdbx_strand_id
1 'polypeptide(L)'
;MLAGLRSAISKGWPVRDQETKEVVSIRPDDIYTQHSSDQNPLKLFEKASSWLAIIQEKKTDQVQTDLILKETQDAVIRAIFGSNKIERAGLGWNITLNLCQSVFAGEYVGDVPERTSKYESQLLDLQYQEGDDESIPSQSFLRGRLEIVQHARAYQHILHHVVVKQDDLTEDLIKETHRILTRGIPIVEKGFPDVPPERYGGTVGVKKE
;
A
#
# COMPACT_ATOMS: atom_id res chain seq x y z
N MET A 1 -31.69 -4.24 53.61
CA MET A 1 -31.33 -3.02 52.84
C MET A 1 -30.71 -3.40 51.50
N LEU A 2 -31.53 -3.87 50.53
CA LEU A 2 -31.09 -4.27 49.18
C LEU A 2 -32.12 -3.83 48.11
N ALA A 3 -32.70 -2.63 48.27
CA ALA A 3 -33.68 -2.08 47.31
C ALA A 3 -33.11 -0.93 46.43
N GLY A 4 -31.85 -0.54 46.60
CA GLY A 4 -31.28 0.63 45.91
C GLY A 4 -30.72 0.37 44.51
N LEU A 5 -30.21 -0.83 44.23
CA LEU A 5 -29.43 -1.09 43.00
C LEU A 5 -30.28 -1.37 41.76
N ARG A 6 -31.48 -1.96 41.90
CA ARG A 6 -32.36 -2.22 40.75
C ARG A 6 -33.11 -0.98 40.25
N SER A 7 -33.34 0.01 41.13
CA SER A 7 -34.01 1.27 40.76
C SER A 7 -33.14 2.22 39.94
N ALA A 8 -31.81 2.05 39.96
CA ALA A 8 -30.88 2.89 39.19
C ALA A 8 -30.77 2.44 37.71
N ILE A 9 -31.02 1.16 37.43
CA ILE A 9 -30.91 0.58 36.08
C ILE A 9 -32.16 0.88 35.24
N SER A 10 -33.31 1.19 35.87
CA SER A 10 -34.57 1.44 35.17
C SER A 10 -34.86 2.91 34.85
N LYS A 11 -33.96 3.85 35.16
CA LYS A 11 -34.19 5.30 34.98
C LYS A 11 -33.32 5.98 33.93
N GLY A 12 -32.69 5.21 33.06
CA GLY A 12 -31.83 5.75 32.00
C GLY A 12 -30.51 6.25 32.57
N TRP A 13 -29.42 5.81 31.94
CA TRP A 13 -28.09 6.33 32.25
C TRP A 13 -28.08 7.84 31.95
N PRO A 14 -27.54 8.70 32.83
CA PRO A 14 -27.42 10.11 32.50
C PRO A 14 -26.58 10.23 31.22
N VAL A 15 -27.19 10.79 30.19
CA VAL A 15 -26.53 11.19 28.95
C VAL A 15 -25.39 12.10 29.38
N ARG A 16 -24.18 11.57 29.28
CA ARG A 16 -22.97 12.36 29.44
C ARG A 16 -23.03 13.41 28.34
N ASP A 17 -23.05 14.68 28.74
CA ASP A 17 -22.97 15.81 27.81
C ASP A 17 -21.96 15.49 26.73
N GLN A 18 -22.43 15.61 25.48
CA GLN A 18 -21.61 15.46 24.29
C GLN A 18 -20.59 16.59 24.26
N GLU A 19 -19.47 16.42 24.96
CA GLU A 19 -18.21 16.83 24.37
C GLU A 19 -18.03 15.92 23.16
N THR A 20 -18.31 16.46 21.99
CA THR A 20 -17.95 15.89 20.70
C THR A 20 -16.44 15.73 20.65
N LYS A 21 -15.92 14.67 21.28
CA LYS A 21 -14.66 14.09 20.86
C LYS A 21 -14.93 13.60 19.45
N GLU A 22 -14.58 14.41 18.46
CA GLU A 22 -14.42 13.98 17.08
C GLU A 22 -13.37 12.88 17.08
N VAL A 23 -13.85 11.65 17.28
CA VAL A 23 -13.13 10.44 16.97
C VAL A 23 -13.02 10.45 15.45
N VAL A 24 -11.85 10.83 14.97
CA VAL A 24 -11.48 10.67 13.56
C VAL A 24 -11.46 9.16 13.32
N SER A 25 -12.61 8.62 12.89
CA SER A 25 -12.69 7.26 12.38
C SER A 25 -12.20 7.34 10.94
N ILE A 26 -10.89 7.15 10.75
CA ILE A 26 -10.35 6.81 9.44
C ILE A 26 -10.91 5.43 9.14
N ARG A 27 -12.03 5.37 8.42
CA ARG A 27 -12.46 4.13 7.80
C ARG A 27 -11.66 4.03 6.51
N PRO A 28 -10.76 3.05 6.38
CA PRO A 28 -10.27 2.68 5.06
C PRO A 28 -11.48 2.09 4.33
N ASP A 29 -12.27 2.96 3.69
CA ASP A 29 -13.09 2.54 2.57
C ASP A 29 -12.09 1.85 1.63
N ASP A 30 -12.25 0.55 1.41
CA ASP A 30 -11.27 -0.25 0.71
C ASP A 30 -11.43 0.02 -0.80
N ILE A 31 -11.06 1.24 -1.21
CA ILE A 31 -11.26 1.81 -2.55
C ILE A 31 -10.58 0.94 -3.62
N TYR A 32 -9.57 0.17 -3.23
CA TYR A 32 -8.86 -0.78 -4.10
C TYR A 32 -9.52 -2.17 -4.20
N THR A 33 -10.47 -2.51 -3.33
CA THR A 33 -11.30 -3.73 -3.48
C THR A 33 -12.69 -3.43 -4.03
N GLN A 34 -13.14 -2.17 -3.94
CA GLN A 34 -14.43 -1.70 -4.47
C GLN A 34 -14.21 -0.59 -5.50
N HIS A 35 -13.77 -0.96 -6.72
CA HIS A 35 -13.87 -0.07 -7.86
C HIS A 35 -15.36 0.13 -8.23
N SER A 36 -16.00 1.15 -7.66
CA SER A 36 -17.28 1.63 -8.15
C SER A 36 -17.04 2.56 -9.35
N SER A 37 -17.83 2.40 -10.41
CA SER A 37 -17.80 3.22 -11.64
C SER A 37 -18.05 4.72 -11.42
N ASP A 38 -18.40 5.11 -10.19
CA ASP A 38 -18.96 6.43 -9.86
C ASP A 38 -17.99 7.30 -9.03
N GLN A 39 -16.72 6.89 -8.93
CA GLN A 39 -15.70 7.64 -8.19
C GLN A 39 -15.25 8.88 -8.98
N ASN A 40 -15.76 10.05 -8.60
CA ASN A 40 -15.36 11.34 -9.17
C ASN A 40 -13.99 11.77 -8.60
N PRO A 41 -12.94 11.97 -9.44
CA PRO A 41 -11.60 12.32 -8.98
C PRO A 41 -11.52 13.60 -8.16
N LEU A 42 -12.32 14.61 -8.51
CA LEU A 42 -12.34 15.90 -7.79
C LEU A 42 -12.87 15.70 -6.36
N LYS A 43 -13.94 14.92 -6.20
CA LYS A 43 -14.51 14.61 -4.87
C LYS A 43 -13.52 13.83 -3.99
N LEU A 44 -12.73 12.94 -4.59
CA LEU A 44 -11.69 12.21 -3.86
C LEU A 44 -10.56 13.13 -3.42
N PHE A 45 -10.13 14.05 -4.29
CA PHE A 45 -9.12 15.05 -3.95
C PHE A 45 -9.60 15.99 -2.83
N GLU A 46 -10.83 16.49 -2.92
CA GLU A 46 -11.44 17.34 -1.89
C GLU A 46 -11.56 16.59 -0.55
N LYS A 47 -12.03 15.34 -0.58
CA LYS A 47 -12.09 14.48 0.60
C LYS A 47 -10.70 14.28 1.21
N ALA A 48 -9.69 13.93 0.41
CA ALA A 48 -8.33 13.75 0.90
C ALA A 48 -7.74 15.03 1.50
N SER A 49 -7.94 16.17 0.82
CA SER A 49 -7.45 17.47 1.27
C SER A 49 -8.05 17.91 2.61
N SER A 50 -9.35 17.64 2.82
CA SER A 50 -10.00 17.96 4.09
C SER A 50 -9.47 17.11 5.25
N TRP A 51 -9.21 15.82 5.02
CA TRP A 51 -8.56 14.97 6.02
C TRP A 51 -7.16 15.48 6.39
N LEU A 52 -6.37 15.90 5.39
CA LEU A 52 -5.03 16.44 5.63
C LEU A 52 -5.07 17.72 6.47
N ALA A 53 -6.00 18.63 6.20
CA ALA A 53 -6.18 19.84 6.99
C ALA A 53 -6.52 19.51 8.46
N ILE A 54 -7.46 18.56 8.67
CA ILE A 54 -7.83 18.10 10.02
C ILE A 54 -6.63 17.51 10.76
N ILE A 55 -5.81 16.71 10.08
CA ILE A 55 -4.61 16.10 10.68
C ILE A 55 -3.58 17.17 11.06
N GLN A 56 -3.38 18.19 10.21
CA GLN A 56 -2.43 19.28 10.46
C GLN A 56 -2.83 20.19 11.62
N GLU A 57 -4.12 20.43 11.81
CA GLU A 57 -4.62 21.32 12.87
C GLU A 57 -4.71 20.63 14.25
N LYS A 58 -4.68 19.29 14.28
CA LYS A 58 -4.87 18.52 15.51
C LYS A 58 -3.54 18.34 16.27
N LYS A 59 -3.50 18.82 17.51
CA LYS A 59 -2.43 18.44 18.46
C LYS A 59 -2.55 16.94 18.75
N THR A 60 -1.54 16.20 18.31
CA THR A 60 -1.45 14.75 18.49
C THR A 60 -0.59 14.42 19.71
N ASP A 61 -1.08 13.47 20.52
CA ASP A 61 -0.25 12.80 21.51
C ASP A 61 0.51 11.63 20.84
N GLN A 62 1.47 11.04 21.56
CA GLN A 62 2.29 9.95 21.02
C GLN A 62 1.45 8.77 20.50
N VAL A 63 0.36 8.42 21.19
CA VAL A 63 -0.51 7.30 20.80
C VAL A 63 -1.23 7.61 19.49
N GLN A 64 -1.68 8.86 19.32
CA GLN A 64 -2.29 9.32 18.07
C GLN A 64 -1.28 9.41 16.94
N THR A 65 -0.05 9.86 17.20
CA THR A 65 1.04 9.88 16.21
C THR A 65 1.36 8.47 15.72
N ASP A 66 1.50 7.50 16.63
CA ASP A 66 1.78 6.11 16.29
C ASP A 66 0.63 5.49 15.47
N LEU A 67 -0.63 5.82 15.82
CA LEU A 67 -1.80 5.40 15.06
C LEU A 67 -1.81 5.99 13.64
N ILE A 68 -1.56 7.29 13.50
CA ILE A 68 -1.51 7.96 12.19
C ILE A 68 -0.40 7.35 11.33
N LEU A 69 0.77 7.09 11.91
CA LEU A 69 1.88 6.47 11.20
C LEU A 69 1.50 5.07 10.69
N LYS A 70 0.87 4.26 11.55
CA LYS A 70 0.38 2.94 11.18
C LYS A 70 -0.65 3.00 10.05
N GLU A 71 -1.68 3.84 10.18
CA GLU A 71 -2.73 3.98 9.15
C GLU A 71 -2.16 4.52 7.83
N THR A 72 -1.17 5.43 7.90
CA THR A 72 -0.47 5.94 6.71
C THR A 72 0.32 4.83 6.02
N GLN A 73 1.05 4.03 6.80
CA GLN A 73 1.78 2.88 6.27
C GLN A 73 0.82 1.86 5.63
N ASP A 74 -0.28 1.52 6.31
CA ASP A 74 -1.30 0.60 5.79
C ASP A 74 -1.94 1.14 4.49
N ALA A 75 -2.21 2.44 4.41
CA ALA A 75 -2.73 3.09 3.21
C ALA A 75 -1.75 3.01 2.03
N VAL A 76 -0.45 3.23 2.27
CA VAL A 76 0.59 3.09 1.23
C VAL A 76 0.69 1.64 0.74
N ILE A 77 0.64 0.66 1.66
CA ILE A 77 0.69 -0.75 1.29
C ILE A 77 -0.53 -1.15 0.45
N ARG A 78 -1.72 -0.66 0.80
CA ARG A 78 -2.94 -0.86 -0.02
C ARG A 78 -2.82 -0.23 -1.40
N ALA A 79 -2.24 0.97 -1.50
CA ALA A 79 -2.01 1.63 -2.78
C ALA A 79 -1.05 0.83 -3.67
N ILE A 80 0.04 0.28 -3.10
CA ILE A 80 0.95 -0.63 -3.81
C ILE A 80 0.21 -1.87 -4.27
N PHE A 81 -0.50 -2.56 -3.36
CA PHE A 81 -1.28 -3.75 -3.71
C PHE A 81 -2.29 -3.49 -4.84
N GLY A 82 -3.02 -2.37 -4.77
CA GLY A 82 -3.95 -1.95 -5.81
C GLY A 82 -3.27 -1.66 -7.15
N SER A 83 -2.13 -0.95 -7.14
CA SER A 83 -1.33 -0.67 -8.34
C SER A 83 -0.89 -1.97 -9.03
N ASN A 84 -0.34 -2.91 -8.27
CA ASN A 84 0.06 -4.22 -8.78
C ASN A 84 -1.14 -5.00 -9.35
N LYS A 85 -2.29 -4.99 -8.67
CA LYS A 85 -3.50 -5.67 -9.14
C LYS A 85 -4.06 -5.09 -10.46
N ILE A 86 -4.01 -3.78 -10.66
CA ILE A 86 -4.45 -3.14 -11.92
C ILE A 86 -3.61 -3.64 -13.10
N GLU A 87 -2.29 -3.76 -12.89
CA GLU A 87 -1.34 -4.22 -13.90
C GLU A 87 -1.29 -5.75 -14.05
N ARG A 88 -2.13 -6.49 -13.30
CA ARG A 88 -2.09 -7.96 -13.19
C ARG A 88 -0.70 -8.48 -12.80
N ALA A 89 -0.02 -7.71 -11.96
CA ALA A 89 1.32 -7.91 -11.45
C ALA A 89 1.29 -8.15 -9.92
N GLY A 90 2.46 -8.44 -9.33
CA GLY A 90 2.58 -8.70 -7.89
C GLY A 90 1.97 -10.03 -7.44
N LEU A 91 1.62 -10.12 -6.15
CA LEU A 91 1.18 -11.33 -5.46
C LEU A 91 -0.04 -11.05 -4.57
N GLY A 92 -0.49 -12.05 -3.80
CA GLY A 92 -1.55 -11.92 -2.82
C GLY A 92 -1.28 -10.87 -1.73
N TRP A 93 -2.35 -10.45 -1.06
CA TRP A 93 -2.32 -9.38 -0.05
C TRP A 93 -1.30 -9.65 1.07
N ASN A 94 -1.31 -10.85 1.65
CA ASN A 94 -0.43 -11.20 2.78
C ASN A 94 1.06 -11.09 2.41
N ILE A 95 1.43 -11.53 1.19
CA ILE A 95 2.81 -11.46 0.74
C ILE A 95 3.20 -10.01 0.48
N THR A 96 2.30 -9.24 -0.12
CA THR A 96 2.51 -7.80 -0.37
C THR A 96 2.73 -7.04 0.93
N LEU A 97 1.85 -7.25 1.92
CA LEU A 97 1.95 -6.64 3.24
C LEU A 97 3.31 -6.91 3.90
N ASN A 98 3.71 -8.19 3.96
CA ASN A 98 4.97 -8.59 4.57
C ASN A 98 6.19 -8.00 3.86
N LEU A 99 6.20 -8.01 2.52
CA LEU A 99 7.32 -7.46 1.75
C LEU A 99 7.44 -5.95 1.93
N CYS A 100 6.33 -5.22 1.86
CA CYS A 100 6.34 -3.78 2.04
C CYS A 100 6.77 -3.38 3.46
N GLN A 101 6.31 -4.10 4.50
CA GLN A 101 6.74 -3.87 5.88
C GLN A 101 8.26 -4.03 6.04
N SER A 102 8.84 -5.11 5.51
CA SER A 102 10.30 -5.31 5.54
C SER A 102 11.05 -4.20 4.80
N VAL A 103 10.58 -3.78 3.62
CA VAL A 103 11.21 -2.68 2.86
C VAL A 103 11.16 -1.38 3.67
N PHE A 104 10.01 -1.01 4.23
CA PHE A 104 9.86 0.23 4.98
C PHE A 104 10.62 0.23 6.32
N ALA A 105 10.82 -0.93 6.93
CA ALA A 105 11.70 -1.09 8.08
C ALA A 105 13.20 -1.00 7.73
N GLY A 106 13.55 -0.88 6.45
CA GLY A 106 14.94 -0.87 5.98
C GLY A 106 15.61 -2.25 6.02
N GLU A 107 14.83 -3.32 6.16
CA GLU A 107 15.34 -4.68 6.14
C GLU A 107 15.81 -5.06 4.73
N TYR A 108 16.86 -5.87 4.67
CA TYR A 108 17.31 -6.41 3.39
C TYR A 108 16.30 -7.45 2.88
N VAL A 109 15.42 -7.00 1.99
CA VAL A 109 14.59 -7.88 1.16
C VAL A 109 15.40 -8.26 -0.08
N GLY A 110 16.27 -9.26 0.10
CA GLY A 110 17.07 -9.84 -0.97
C GLY A 110 16.29 -10.82 -1.85
N ASP A 111 16.96 -11.33 -2.88
CA ASP A 111 16.49 -12.46 -3.66
C ASP A 111 16.31 -13.64 -2.71
N VAL A 112 15.07 -14.10 -2.55
CA VAL A 112 14.82 -15.33 -1.81
C VAL A 112 15.25 -16.47 -2.73
N PRO A 113 16.29 -17.24 -2.39
CA PRO A 113 16.67 -18.39 -3.19
C PRO A 113 15.48 -19.34 -3.28
N GLU A 114 15.26 -19.90 -4.48
CA GLU A 114 14.28 -20.97 -4.67
C GLU A 114 14.52 -22.06 -3.61
N ARG A 115 13.43 -22.65 -3.07
CA ARG A 115 13.46 -23.77 -2.08
C ARG A 115 13.91 -23.41 -0.67
N THR A 116 13.75 -22.16 -0.25
CA THR A 116 13.74 -21.84 1.19
C THR A 116 12.37 -22.12 1.80
N SER A 117 12.30 -22.44 3.08
CA SER A 117 11.02 -22.68 3.78
C SER A 117 10.07 -21.47 3.66
N LYS A 118 10.60 -20.24 3.61
CA LYS A 118 9.83 -19.01 3.37
C LYS A 118 9.31 -18.90 1.93
N TYR A 119 10.07 -19.35 0.94
CA TYR A 119 9.62 -19.45 -0.45
C TYR A 119 8.47 -20.44 -0.58
N GLU A 120 8.64 -21.64 -0.03
CA GLU A 120 7.65 -22.71 -0.10
C GLU A 120 6.35 -22.32 0.60
N SER A 121 6.41 -21.70 1.79
CA SER A 121 5.21 -21.24 2.50
C SER A 121 4.44 -20.16 1.72
N GLN A 122 5.17 -19.21 1.11
CA GLN A 122 4.56 -18.13 0.34
C GLN A 122 3.98 -18.61 -0.99
N LEU A 123 4.59 -19.64 -1.59
CA LEU A 123 4.07 -20.26 -2.81
C LEU A 123 2.81 -21.09 -2.51
N LEU A 124 2.78 -21.77 -1.36
CA LEU A 124 1.60 -22.48 -0.86
C LEU A 124 0.43 -21.51 -0.61
N ASP A 125 0.66 -20.40 0.10
CA ASP A 125 -0.37 -19.38 0.39
C ASP A 125 -1.01 -18.82 -0.89
N LEU A 126 -0.23 -18.67 -1.97
CA LEU A 126 -0.74 -18.24 -3.27
C LEU A 126 -1.58 -19.32 -3.97
N GLN A 127 -1.12 -20.57 -3.96
CA GLN A 127 -1.89 -21.69 -4.53
C GLN A 127 -3.25 -21.83 -3.85
N TYR A 128 -3.30 -21.65 -2.53
CA TYR A 128 -4.56 -21.62 -1.77
C TYR A 128 -5.49 -20.45 -2.15
N GLN A 129 -4.94 -19.31 -2.59
CA GLN A 129 -5.72 -18.13 -2.97
C GLN A 129 -6.20 -18.14 -4.42
N GLU A 130 -5.45 -18.74 -5.35
CA GLU A 130 -5.80 -18.73 -6.79
C GLU A 130 -6.67 -19.92 -7.23
N GLY A 131 -6.85 -20.93 -6.38
CA GLY A 131 -7.63 -22.12 -6.70
C GLY A 131 -6.80 -23.17 -7.44
N ASP A 132 -7.20 -24.42 -7.28
CA ASP A 132 -6.40 -25.64 -7.43
C ASP A 132 -5.98 -26.02 -8.89
N ASP A 133 -6.09 -25.12 -9.87
CA ASP A 133 -6.10 -25.54 -11.29
C ASP A 133 -4.77 -25.36 -12.05
N GLU A 134 -3.85 -24.49 -11.62
CA GLU A 134 -2.52 -24.41 -12.25
C GLU A 134 -1.41 -24.08 -11.25
N SER A 135 -0.32 -24.85 -11.30
CA SER A 135 0.90 -24.53 -10.56
C SER A 135 1.48 -23.20 -11.06
N ILE A 136 1.47 -22.15 -10.24
CA ILE A 136 2.10 -20.87 -10.57
C ILE A 136 3.58 -21.14 -10.92
N PRO A 137 4.05 -20.81 -12.14
CA PRO A 137 5.44 -21.00 -12.50
C PRO A 137 6.36 -20.24 -11.54
N SER A 138 7.40 -20.89 -11.03
CA SER A 138 8.37 -20.31 -10.08
C SER A 138 8.91 -18.93 -10.51
N GLN A 139 9.07 -18.72 -11.83
CA GLN A 139 9.50 -17.44 -12.40
C GLN A 139 8.44 -16.33 -12.26
N SER A 140 7.15 -16.63 -12.42
CA SER A 140 6.05 -15.68 -12.21
C SER A 140 6.01 -15.20 -10.77
N PHE A 141 6.17 -16.15 -9.83
CA PHE A 141 6.24 -15.84 -8.41
C PHE A 141 7.42 -14.93 -8.05
N LEU A 142 8.63 -15.27 -8.51
CA LEU A 142 9.83 -14.46 -8.26
C LEU A 142 9.70 -13.06 -8.86
N ARG A 143 9.13 -12.96 -10.06
CA ARG A 143 8.83 -11.68 -10.71
C ARG A 143 7.84 -10.85 -9.88
N GLY A 144 6.72 -11.42 -9.44
CA GLY A 144 5.72 -10.71 -8.63
C GLY A 144 6.29 -10.21 -7.30
N ARG A 145 7.19 -10.98 -6.66
CA ARG A 145 7.92 -10.51 -5.46
C ARG A 145 8.78 -9.30 -5.78
N LEU A 146 9.54 -9.36 -6.87
CA LEU A 146 10.45 -8.29 -7.26
C LEU A 146 9.67 -7.02 -7.58
N GLU A 147 8.56 -7.13 -8.32
CA GLU A 147 7.64 -6.03 -8.60
C GLU A 147 7.16 -5.36 -7.32
N ILE A 148 6.66 -6.11 -6.33
CA ILE A 148 6.24 -5.54 -5.04
C ILE A 148 7.38 -4.78 -4.35
N VAL A 149 8.57 -5.39 -4.28
CA VAL A 149 9.74 -4.80 -3.59
C VAL A 149 10.17 -3.51 -4.29
N GLN A 150 10.23 -3.49 -5.61
CA GLN A 150 10.62 -2.31 -6.37
C GLN A 150 9.56 -1.21 -6.32
N HIS A 151 8.27 -1.55 -6.32
CA HIS A 151 7.19 -0.60 -6.05
C HIS A 151 7.35 0.05 -4.68
N ALA A 152 7.56 -0.74 -3.61
CA ALA A 152 7.75 -0.19 -2.27
C ALA A 152 8.98 0.72 -2.18
N ARG A 153 10.11 0.33 -2.79
CA ARG A 153 11.34 1.14 -2.85
C ARG A 153 11.14 2.45 -3.61
N ALA A 154 10.47 2.40 -4.77
CA ALA A 154 10.17 3.59 -5.56
C ALA A 154 9.25 4.55 -4.79
N TYR A 155 8.23 4.01 -4.12
CA TYR A 155 7.30 4.80 -3.30
C TYR A 155 8.02 5.47 -2.12
N GLN A 156 8.88 4.73 -1.42
CA GLN A 156 9.70 5.28 -0.33
C GLN A 156 10.64 6.38 -0.84
N HIS A 157 11.27 6.19 -2.00
CA HIS A 157 12.18 7.16 -2.60
C HIS A 157 11.49 8.49 -2.91
N ILE A 158 10.37 8.45 -3.65
CA ILE A 158 9.66 9.66 -4.05
C ILE A 158 9.04 10.39 -2.83
N LEU A 159 8.47 9.65 -1.87
CA LEU A 159 7.95 10.25 -0.64
C LEU A 159 9.06 10.89 0.20
N HIS A 160 10.23 10.25 0.30
CA HIS A 160 11.33 10.84 1.06
C HIS A 160 11.80 12.17 0.44
N HIS A 161 11.91 12.25 -0.88
CA HIS A 161 12.29 13.49 -1.56
C HIS A 161 11.21 14.57 -1.44
N VAL A 162 9.95 14.24 -1.75
CA VAL A 162 8.86 15.23 -1.77
C VAL A 162 8.41 15.64 -0.37
N VAL A 163 8.25 14.68 0.55
CA VAL A 163 7.66 14.93 1.87
C VAL A 163 8.71 15.25 2.93
N VAL A 164 9.84 14.53 2.94
CA VAL A 164 10.85 14.70 4.00
C VAL A 164 11.84 15.80 3.62
N LYS A 165 12.38 15.77 2.40
CA LYS A 165 13.33 16.79 1.93
C LYS A 165 12.66 18.06 1.41
N GLN A 166 11.37 18.00 1.08
CA GLN A 166 10.64 19.11 0.47
C GLN A 166 11.25 19.53 -0.89
N ASP A 167 11.79 18.55 -1.62
CA ASP A 167 12.32 18.76 -2.97
C ASP A 167 11.16 18.95 -3.97
N ASP A 168 11.38 19.76 -5.00
CA ASP A 168 10.43 19.90 -6.11
C ASP A 168 10.29 18.57 -6.88
N LEU A 169 9.07 18.29 -7.36
CA LEU A 169 8.81 17.14 -8.23
C LEU A 169 9.34 17.39 -9.65
N THR A 170 10.63 17.12 -9.84
CA THR A 170 11.32 17.29 -11.11
C THR A 170 11.20 16.06 -12.01
N GLU A 171 11.40 16.24 -13.32
CA GLU A 171 11.48 15.12 -14.26
C GLU A 171 12.60 14.13 -13.88
N ASP A 172 13.73 14.61 -13.39
CA ASP A 172 14.84 13.76 -12.96
C ASP A 172 14.47 12.89 -11.76
N LEU A 173 13.75 13.45 -10.78
CA LEU A 173 13.21 12.67 -9.66
C LEU A 173 12.22 11.60 -10.15
N ILE A 174 11.35 11.94 -11.10
CA ILE A 174 10.41 10.97 -11.70
C ILE A 174 11.17 9.87 -12.44
N LYS A 175 12.19 10.21 -13.22
CA LYS A 175 13.02 9.25 -13.96
C LYS A 175 13.75 8.31 -13.02
N GLU A 176 14.34 8.83 -11.96
CA GLU A 176 15.05 8.01 -10.99
C GLU A 176 14.09 7.10 -10.22
N THR A 177 12.93 7.62 -9.82
CA THR A 177 11.85 6.81 -9.24
C THR A 177 11.43 5.68 -10.19
N HIS A 178 11.29 5.97 -11.49
CA HIS A 178 10.95 4.96 -12.50
C HIS A 178 12.08 3.92 -12.70
N ARG A 179 13.35 4.31 -12.63
CA ARG A 179 14.48 3.34 -12.63
C ARG A 179 14.41 2.41 -11.44
N ILE A 180 14.13 2.94 -10.25
CA ILE A 180 13.96 2.14 -9.04
C ILE A 180 12.78 1.18 -9.25
N LEU A 181 11.65 1.68 -9.74
CA LEU A 181 10.43 0.89 -9.96
C LEU A 181 10.67 -0.32 -10.88
N THR A 182 11.49 -0.15 -11.92
CA THR A 182 11.65 -1.14 -13.01
C THR A 182 12.86 -2.04 -12.87
N ARG A 183 13.77 -1.74 -11.94
CA ARG A 183 15.05 -2.46 -11.78
C ARG A 183 14.85 -3.97 -11.62
N GLY A 184 15.51 -4.73 -12.50
CA GLY A 184 15.47 -6.19 -12.53
C GLY A 184 14.18 -6.80 -13.12
N ILE A 185 13.24 -5.98 -13.60
CA ILE A 185 11.97 -6.44 -14.18
C ILE A 185 12.05 -6.29 -15.70
N PRO A 186 12.12 -7.38 -16.48
CA PRO A 186 12.07 -7.29 -17.94
C PRO A 186 10.64 -7.08 -18.44
N ILE A 187 10.48 -6.38 -19.55
CA ILE A 187 9.22 -6.40 -20.33
C ILE A 187 9.26 -7.67 -21.18
N VAL A 188 8.27 -8.54 -20.97
CA VAL A 188 8.13 -9.82 -21.66
C VAL A 188 6.82 -9.76 -22.44
N GLU A 189 6.90 -9.76 -23.76
CA GLU A 189 5.74 -9.74 -24.66
C GLU A 189 5.83 -10.90 -25.65
N LYS A 190 4.72 -11.62 -25.83
CA LYS A 190 4.69 -12.82 -26.68
C LYS A 190 5.02 -12.44 -28.14
N GLY A 191 6.10 -13.00 -28.66
CA GLY A 191 6.54 -12.77 -30.05
C GLY A 191 7.53 -11.62 -30.22
N PHE A 192 7.93 -10.96 -29.13
CA PHE A 192 8.96 -9.93 -29.12
C PHE A 192 10.14 -10.36 -28.24
N PRO A 193 11.36 -9.85 -28.50
CA PRO A 193 12.49 -10.08 -27.60
C PRO A 193 12.26 -9.37 -26.27
N ASP A 194 12.68 -10.00 -25.18
CA ASP A 194 12.63 -9.41 -23.84
C ASP A 194 13.38 -8.07 -23.82
N VAL A 195 12.75 -7.04 -23.26
CA VAL A 195 13.36 -5.72 -23.10
C VAL A 195 13.89 -5.60 -21.67
N PRO A 196 15.22 -5.47 -21.49
CA PRO A 196 15.79 -5.35 -20.16
C PRO A 196 15.51 -3.96 -19.57
N PRO A 197 15.41 -3.85 -18.24
CA PRO A 197 15.04 -2.61 -17.54
C PRO A 197 15.97 -1.43 -17.79
N GLU A 198 17.23 -1.68 -18.14
CA GLU A 198 18.20 -0.63 -18.49
C GLU A 198 17.80 0.12 -19.77
N ARG A 199 16.93 -0.45 -20.62
CA ARG A 199 16.48 0.18 -21.86
C ARG A 199 15.23 1.06 -21.70
N TYR A 200 14.47 0.90 -20.62
CA TYR A 200 13.20 1.62 -20.44
C TYR A 200 13.05 2.29 -19.06
N GLY A 201 13.84 1.86 -18.06
CA GLY A 201 13.90 2.49 -16.75
C GLY A 201 14.36 3.94 -16.86
N GLY A 202 13.57 4.86 -16.29
CA GLY A 202 13.84 6.29 -16.37
C GLY A 202 13.62 6.93 -17.75
N THR A 203 12.93 6.26 -18.68
CA THR A 203 12.40 6.93 -19.88
C THR A 203 11.00 7.48 -19.59
N VAL A 204 10.80 8.79 -19.80
CA VAL A 204 9.47 9.43 -19.70
C VAL A 204 9.00 9.69 -21.12
N GLY A 205 7.96 8.99 -21.56
CA GLY A 205 7.35 9.17 -22.87
C GLY A 205 8.19 8.61 -24.04
N VAL A 206 8.05 7.32 -24.32
CA VAL A 206 8.26 6.84 -25.69
C VAL A 206 6.97 7.19 -26.45
N LYS A 207 7.03 8.20 -27.31
CA LYS A 207 6.00 8.34 -28.35
C LYS A 207 5.95 7.01 -29.09
N LYS A 208 4.81 6.34 -29.08
CA LYS A 208 4.51 5.33 -30.09
C LYS A 208 4.58 6.05 -31.44
N GLU A 209 5.69 5.88 -32.15
CA GLU A 209 5.77 6.14 -33.59
C GLU A 209 5.21 4.92 -34.34
#